data_AF-A0A4D6HH77-F1
#
_entry.id   AF-A0A4D6HH77-F1
#
_cell.length_a   1.000
_cell.length_b   1.000
_cell.length_c   1.000
_cell.angle_alpha   90.00
_cell.angle_beta   90.00
_cell.angle_gamma   90.00
#
_symmetry.space_group_name_H-M   'P 1'
#
loop_
_entity.id
_entity.type
_entity.pdbx_description
1 polymer ?
#
loop_
_entity_poly.entity_id
_entity_poly.type
_entity_poly.pdbx_seq_one_letter_code
_entity_poly.pdbx_strand_id
1 'polypeptide(L)'
;MAPIRRLVLDVLKPHEPSLTDLGRRIADVDGVRGCNCGLVEIDKKVINVKLTVEGDGIDEDGVVEVIESHGGTIHSVDEVATGEELIEASQTPQD
;
A
#
# COMPACT_ATOMS: atom_id res chain seq x y z
N MET A 1 -2.22 0.41 20.62
CA MET A 1 -1.69 1.48 19.76
C MET A 1 -2.86 2.10 19.02
N ALA A 2 -2.74 3.33 18.52
CA ALA A 2 -3.77 3.91 17.65
C ALA A 2 -3.87 3.08 16.35
N PRO A 3 -5.07 2.87 15.79
CA PRO A 3 -5.23 2.08 14.57
C PRO A 3 -4.65 2.82 13.36
N ILE A 4 -4.10 2.05 12.41
CA ILE A 4 -3.71 2.56 11.10
C ILE A 4 -4.98 2.65 10.24
N ARG A 5 -5.18 3.83 9.63
CA ARG A 5 -6.33 4.17 8.79
C ARG A 5 -5.99 4.15 7.31
N ARG A 6 -4.79 4.64 6.96
CA ARG A 6 -4.27 4.63 5.60
C ARG A 6 -2.78 4.35 5.60
N LEU A 7 -2.35 3.57 4.62
CA LEU A 7 -0.96 3.31 4.31
C LEU A 7 -0.73 3.51 2.81
N VAL A 8 0.22 4.36 2.43
CA VAL A 8 0.66 4.51 1.04
C VAL A 8 2.08 4.00 0.91
N LEU A 9 2.28 3.01 0.04
CA LEU A 9 3.54 2.31 -0.15
C LEU A 9 4.04 2.46 -1.58
N ASP A 10 5.34 2.73 -1.71
CA ASP A 10 6.06 2.56 -2.97
C ASP A 10 6.61 1.13 -3.02
N VAL A 11 6.15 0.33 -3.98
CA VAL A 11 6.45 -1.10 -4.06
C VAL A 11 7.06 -1.46 -5.40
N LEU A 12 8.21 -2.12 -5.35
CA LEU A 12 8.83 -2.77 -6.49
C LEU A 12 8.40 -4.23 -6.52
N LYS A 13 7.79 -4.67 -7.61
CA LYS A 13 7.39 -6.08 -7.79
C LYS A 13 7.86 -6.66 -9.13
N PRO A 14 8.02 -7.98 -9.27
CA PRO A 14 8.10 -8.65 -10.56
C PRO A 14 6.83 -8.42 -11.40
N HIS A 15 6.87 -8.82 -12.67
CA HIS A 15 5.70 -8.72 -13.56
C HIS A 15 4.50 -9.54 -13.06
N GLU A 16 4.75 -10.68 -12.43
CA GLU A 16 3.75 -11.54 -11.80
C GLU A 16 3.93 -11.59 -10.28
N PRO A 17 2.86 -11.53 -9.47
CA PRO A 17 1.45 -11.52 -9.86
C PRO A 17 0.98 -10.19 -10.48
N SER A 18 -0.18 -10.21 -11.13
CA SER A 18 -0.77 -9.02 -11.75
C SER A 18 -1.14 -7.97 -10.70
N LEU A 19 -1.28 -6.70 -11.10
CA LEU A 19 -1.72 -5.62 -10.21
C LEU A 19 -3.06 -5.94 -9.55
N THR A 20 -4.00 -6.50 -10.34
CA THR A 20 -5.32 -6.88 -9.85
C THR A 20 -5.25 -7.98 -8.80
N ASP A 21 -4.38 -8.97 -8.98
CA ASP A 21 -4.21 -10.06 -8.02
C ASP A 21 -3.55 -9.57 -6.73
N LEU A 22 -2.52 -8.73 -6.84
CA LEU A 22 -1.90 -8.11 -5.67
C LEU A 22 -2.92 -7.26 -4.89
N GLY A 23 -3.68 -6.42 -5.58
CA GLY A 23 -4.71 -5.58 -4.95
C GLY A 23 -5.81 -6.38 -4.25
N ARG A 24 -6.24 -7.50 -4.84
CA ARG A 24 -7.21 -8.41 -4.19
C ARG A 24 -6.64 -9.03 -2.92
N ARG A 25 -5.40 -9.52 -2.97
CA ARG A 25 -4.75 -10.15 -1.80
C ARG A 25 -4.56 -9.15 -0.66
N ILE A 26 -4.20 -7.90 -0.97
CA ILE A 26 -4.08 -6.84 0.03
C ILE A 26 -5.45 -6.48 0.60
N ALA A 27 -6.49 -6.44 -0.24
CA ALA A 27 -7.85 -6.18 0.22
C ALA A 27 -8.42 -7.28 1.13
N ASP A 28 -7.86 -8.49 1.11
CA ASP A 28 -8.22 -9.60 1.99
C ASP A 28 -7.49 -9.58 3.35
N VAL A 29 -6.53 -8.66 3.55
CA VAL A 29 -5.81 -8.51 4.83
C VAL A 29 -6.73 -7.92 5.91
N ASP A 30 -6.56 -8.37 7.16
CA ASP A 30 -7.35 -7.91 8.29
C ASP A 30 -7.28 -6.38 8.47
N GLY A 31 -8.45 -5.78 8.70
CA GLY A 31 -8.60 -4.34 8.87
C GLY A 31 -8.55 -3.53 7.57
N VAL A 32 -8.27 -4.13 6.42
CA VAL A 32 -8.32 -3.45 5.11
C VAL A 32 -9.76 -3.35 4.60
N ARG A 33 -10.19 -2.14 4.26
CA ARG A 33 -11.48 -1.88 3.61
C ARG A 33 -11.35 -1.79 2.09
N GLY A 34 -10.21 -1.32 1.61
CA GLY A 34 -9.96 -1.19 0.18
C GLY A 34 -8.49 -0.95 -0.12
N CYS A 35 -8.10 -1.34 -1.33
CA CYS A 35 -6.76 -1.11 -1.86
C CYS A 35 -6.86 -0.51 -3.26
N ASN A 36 -6.07 0.52 -3.51
CA ASN A 36 -5.79 1.05 -4.84
C ASN A 36 -4.37 0.65 -5.25
N CYS A 37 -4.21 0.14 -6.47
CA CYS A 37 -2.91 -0.16 -7.04
C CYS A 37 -2.67 0.72 -8.28
N GLY A 38 -1.82 1.74 -8.14
CA GLY A 38 -1.40 2.61 -9.21
C GLY A 38 -0.10 2.14 -9.84
N LEU A 39 -0.09 1.90 -11.15
CA LEU A 39 1.14 1.66 -11.90
C LEU A 39 1.93 2.98 -12.00
N VAL A 40 3.16 3.00 -11.50
CA VAL A 40 4.05 4.17 -11.60
C VAL A 40 4.94 4.03 -12.83
N GLU A 41 5.71 2.94 -12.90
CA GLU A 41 6.66 2.70 -13.98
C GLU A 41 6.82 1.20 -14.25
N ILE A 42 7.03 0.84 -15.52
CA ILE A 42 7.39 -0.51 -15.93
C ILE A 42 8.85 -0.52 -16.38
N ASP A 43 9.64 -1.36 -15.75
CA ASP A 43 11.04 -1.59 -16.05
C ASP A 43 11.27 -2.94 -16.74
N LYS A 44 12.52 -3.21 -17.14
CA LYS A 44 12.85 -4.45 -17.87
C LYS A 44 12.52 -5.74 -17.10
N LYS A 45 12.62 -5.71 -15.76
CA LYS A 45 12.44 -6.90 -14.91
C LYS A 45 11.45 -6.69 -13.76
N VAL A 46 11.18 -5.44 -13.41
CA VAL A 46 10.36 -5.06 -12.26
C VAL A 46 9.35 -4.01 -12.68
N ILE A 47 8.36 -3.81 -11.84
CA ILE A 47 7.32 -2.80 -11.99
C ILE A 47 7.30 -2.02 -10.68
N ASN A 48 7.34 -0.70 -10.77
CA ASN A 48 7.08 0.18 -9.64
C ASN A 48 5.57 0.45 -9.56
N VAL A 49 5.01 0.25 -8.38
CA VAL A 49 3.59 0.36 -8.09
C VAL A 49 3.40 1.16 -6.82
N LYS A 50 2.52 2.15 -6.85
CA LYS A 50 2.03 2.85 -5.66
C LYS A 50 0.80 2.14 -5.15
N LEU A 51 0.85 1.66 -3.91
CA LEU A 51 -0.28 1.04 -3.23
C LEU A 51 -0.85 2.02 -2.23
N THR A 52 -2.15 2.23 -2.26
CA THR A 52 -2.88 2.96 -1.22
C THR A 52 -3.86 2.01 -0.57
N VAL A 53 -3.69 1.76 0.73
CA VAL A 53 -4.50 0.86 1.53
C VAL A 53 -5.26 1.70 2.55
N GLU A 54 -6.58 1.54 2.62
CA GLU A 54 -7.43 2.22 3.59
C GLU A 54 -8.27 1.22 4.36
N GLY A 55 -8.51 1.51 5.63
CA GLY A 55 -9.12 0.53 6.53
C GLY A 55 -9.36 1.01 7.95
N ASP A 56 -9.88 0.10 8.75
CA ASP A 56 -10.21 0.30 10.15
C ASP A 56 -9.30 -0.58 11.02
N GLY A 57 -8.07 -0.12 11.25
CA GLY A 57 -7.06 -0.88 11.98
C GLY A 57 -6.33 -1.87 11.07
N ILE A 58 -5.73 -1.35 9.99
CA ILE A 58 -4.96 -2.12 9.02
C ILE A 58 -3.84 -2.89 9.73
N ASP A 59 -3.76 -4.19 9.47
CA ASP A 59 -2.62 -5.02 9.85
C ASP A 59 -1.44 -4.76 8.89
N GLU A 60 -0.55 -3.84 9.28
CA GLU A 60 0.63 -3.47 8.49
C GLU A 60 1.53 -4.68 8.21
N ASP A 61 1.78 -5.51 9.23
CA ASP A 61 2.62 -6.70 9.10
C ASP A 61 2.02 -7.68 8.08
N GLY A 62 0.69 -7.88 8.11
CA GLY A 62 -0.02 -8.68 7.11
C GLY A 62 0.08 -8.12 5.68
N VAL A 63 -0.01 -6.79 5.52
CA VAL A 63 0.18 -6.15 4.21
C VAL A 63 1.62 -6.35 3.71
N VAL A 64 2.62 -6.16 4.56
CA VAL A 64 4.03 -6.37 4.22
C VAL A 64 4.27 -7.83 3.82
N GLU A 65 3.75 -8.79 4.61
CA GLU A 65 3.89 -10.22 4.32
C GLU A 65 3.28 -10.59 2.96
N VAL A 66 2.10 -10.06 2.62
CA VAL A 66 1.49 -10.27 1.31
C VAL A 66 2.38 -9.71 0.19
N ILE A 67 2.99 -8.54 0.36
CA ILE A 67 3.88 -7.96 -0.66
C ILE A 67 5.13 -8.83 -0.85
N GLU A 68 5.82 -9.16 0.25
CA GLU A 68 7.09 -9.89 0.22
C GLU A 68 6.93 -11.34 -0.25
N SER A 69 5.86 -12.03 0.18
CA SER A 69 5.56 -13.40 -0.25
C SER A 69 5.31 -13.54 -1.75
N HIS A 70 5.00 -12.43 -2.44
CA HIS A 70 4.78 -12.36 -3.89
C HIS A 70 5.95 -11.76 -4.65
N GLY A 71 7.13 -11.70 -4.02
CA GLY A 71 8.36 -11.19 -4.61
C GLY A 71 8.41 -9.67 -4.72
N GLY A 72 7.47 -8.97 -4.07
CA GLY A 72 7.50 -7.52 -3.94
C GLY A 72 8.50 -7.06 -2.88
N THR A 73 8.86 -5.79 -2.93
CA THR A 73 9.69 -5.13 -1.91
C THR A 73 9.17 -3.72 -1.72
N ILE A 74 8.98 -3.33 -0.45
CA ILE A 74 8.59 -1.97 -0.09
C ILE A 74 9.85 -1.10 -0.17
N HIS A 75 9.83 -0.12 -1.05
CA HIS A 75 10.91 0.85 -1.22
C HIS A 75 10.80 1.99 -0.20
N SER A 76 9.58 2.49 0.00
CA SER A 76 9.26 3.50 1.02
C SER A 76 7.80 3.43 1.47
N VAL A 77 7.55 3.94 2.67
CA VAL A 77 6.21 4.33 3.13
C VAL A 77 6.07 5.82 2.82
N ASP A 78 5.23 6.14 1.84
CA ASP A 78 5.06 7.50 1.34
C ASP A 78 4.09 8.33 2.21
N GLU A 79 3.07 7.68 2.78
CA GLU A 79 2.08 8.32 3.65
C GLU A 79 1.54 7.30 4.66
N VAL A 80 1.28 7.77 5.87
CA VAL A 80 0.57 7.01 6.91
C VAL A 80 -0.41 7.91 7.65
N ALA A 81 -1.64 7.44 7.82
CA ALA A 81 -2.64 8.08 8.67
C ALA A 81 -3.04 7.13 9.80
N THR A 82 -2.99 7.62 11.05
CA THR A 82 -3.31 6.86 12.25
C THR A 82 -4.23 7.65 13.16
N GLY A 83 -5.00 6.96 14.01
CA GLY A 83 -5.93 7.58 14.95
C GLY A 83 -7.39 7.20 14.69
N GLU A 84 -8.32 7.88 15.37
CA GLU A 84 -9.74 7.57 15.27
C GLU A 84 -10.36 8.03 13.94
N GLU A 85 -9.80 9.05 13.32
CA GLU A 85 -10.29 9.65 12.08
C GLU A 85 -9.18 9.66 11.01
N LEU A 86 -9.58 9.63 9.74
CA LEU A 86 -8.67 9.79 8.61
C LEU A 86 -8.41 11.27 8.39
N ILE A 87 -7.15 11.68 8.51
CA ILE A 87 -6.72 13.07 8.32
C ILE A 87 -5.98 13.18 6.99
N GLU A 88 -6.53 13.98 6.07
CA GLU A 88 -5.86 14.28 4.81
C GLU A 88 -4.66 15.21 5.02
N ALA A 89 -3.60 14.99 4.24
CA ALA A 89 -2.48 15.91 4.20
C ALA A 89 -2.95 17.30 3.76
N SER A 90 -2.67 18.31 4.58
CA SER A 90 -2.95 19.70 4.21
C SER A 90 -1.95 20.17 3.17
N GLN A 91 -2.41 20.73 2.05
CA GLN A 91 -1.53 21.36 1.08
C GLN A 91 -0.81 22.55 1.71
N THR A 92 0.51 22.48 1.75
CA THR A 92 1.32 23.62 2.18
C THR A 92 1.80 24.39 0.95
N PRO A 93 2.13 25.69 1.05
CA PRO A 93 2.69 26.45 -0.08
C PRO A 93 4.03 25.91 -0.61
N GLN A 94 4.59 24.85 0.00
CA GLN A 94 5.87 24.23 -0.34
C GLN A 94 5.72 22.93 -1.16
N ASP A 95 4.49 22.45 -1.39
CA ASP A 95 4.16 21.33 -2.29
C ASP A 95 4.03 21.76 -3.76
#